data_AF-A0A845R8L5-F1
#
_entry.id   AF-A0A845R8L5-F1
#
_cell.length_a   1.000
_cell.length_b   1.000
_cell.length_c   1.000
_cell.angle_alpha   90.00
_cell.angle_beta   90.00
_cell.angle_gamma   90.00
#
_symmetry.space_group_name_H-M   'P 1'
#
loop_
_entity.id
_entity.type
_entity.pdbx_description
1 polymer ?
#
loop_
_entity_poly.entity_id
_entity_poly.type
_entity_poly.pdbx_seq_one_letter_code
_entity_poly.pdbx_strand_id
1 'polypeptide(L)'
;MSNSNSNKIMVPNAREAMNKFKMEAANEVGVNLKQGYNGDLTSKQAGSVGGQMVNIMTPVRTASYERADRTALGHVQRIEYAAQLGA
;
A
#
# COMPACT_ATOMS: atom_id res chain seq x y z
N MET A 1 -12.23 -34.62 -9.78
CA MET A 1 -11.15 -34.31 -8.81
C MET A 1 -11.24 -32.82 -8.50
N SER A 2 -11.57 -32.47 -7.25
CA SER A 2 -11.76 -31.06 -6.85
C SER A 2 -10.43 -30.46 -6.42
N ASN A 3 -9.91 -29.53 -7.21
CA ASN A 3 -8.68 -28.81 -6.93
C ASN A 3 -8.97 -27.72 -5.87
N SER A 4 -8.93 -28.11 -4.59
CA SER A 4 -9.02 -27.17 -3.46
C SER A 4 -7.76 -26.31 -3.41
N ASN A 5 -7.75 -25.26 -4.22
CA ASN A 5 -6.73 -24.22 -4.23
C ASN A 5 -6.93 -23.33 -2.99
N SER A 6 -6.64 -23.85 -1.80
CA SER A 6 -6.66 -23.02 -0.60
C SER A 6 -5.45 -22.09 -0.67
N ASN A 7 -5.69 -20.80 -0.93
CA ASN A 7 -4.76 -19.71 -0.65
C ASN A 7 -4.48 -19.68 0.85
N LYS A 8 -3.70 -20.65 1.33
CA LYS A 8 -3.24 -20.74 2.71
C LYS A 8 -2.32 -19.53 2.88
N ILE A 9 -2.83 -18.48 3.53
CA ILE A 9 -2.01 -17.41 4.10
C ILE A 9 -0.82 -18.11 4.75
N MET A 10 0.37 -17.87 4.20
CA MET A 10 1.54 -18.74 4.26
C MET A 10 2.05 -19.04 5.69
N VAL A 11 1.48 -18.41 6.72
CA VAL A 11 1.81 -18.64 8.13
C VAL A 11 0.53 -18.49 8.98
N PRO A 12 0.04 -19.55 9.66
CA PRO A 12 -1.13 -19.47 10.55
C PRO A 12 -0.98 -18.39 11.63
N ASN A 13 0.23 -18.22 12.17
CA ASN A 13 0.56 -17.24 13.20
C ASN A 13 0.46 -15.79 12.70
N ALA A 14 0.52 -15.55 11.40
CA ALA A 14 0.42 -14.21 10.82
C ALA A 14 -1.03 -13.76 10.60
N ARG A 15 -2.03 -14.64 10.78
CA ARG A 15 -3.45 -14.29 10.56
C ARG A 15 -3.93 -13.18 11.49
N GLU A 16 -3.54 -13.22 12.76
CA GLU A 16 -3.94 -12.19 13.72
C GLU A 16 -3.29 -10.85 13.41
N ALA A 17 -1.99 -10.84 13.12
CA ALA A 17 -1.27 -9.65 12.70
C ALA A 17 -1.84 -9.07 11.40
N MET A 18 -2.17 -9.94 10.43
CA MET A 18 -2.77 -9.54 9.16
C MET A 18 -4.19 -8.98 9.32
N ASN A 19 -4.99 -9.53 10.24
CA ASN A 19 -6.32 -9.00 10.55
C ASN A 19 -6.21 -7.62 11.19
N LYS A 20 -5.29 -7.41 12.13
CA LYS A 20 -5.02 -6.07 12.72
C LYS A 20 -4.58 -5.08 11.64
N PHE A 21 -3.61 -5.47 10.82
CA PHE A 21 -3.08 -4.65 9.73
C PHE A 21 -4.16 -4.25 8.71
N LYS A 22 -5.03 -5.18 8.31
CA LYS A 22 -6.15 -4.88 7.43
C LYS A 22 -7.13 -3.88 8.05
N MET A 23 -7.41 -4.00 9.35
CA MET A 23 -8.28 -3.06 10.06
C MET A 23 -7.64 -1.68 10.17
N GLU A 24 -6.34 -1.59 10.41
CA GLU A 24 -5.60 -0.32 10.42
C GLU A 24 -5.63 0.36 9.04
N ALA A 25 -5.29 -0.38 7.98
CA ALA A 25 -5.35 0.13 6.61
C ALA A 25 -6.77 0.59 6.22
N ALA A 26 -7.80 -0.10 6.70
CA ALA A 26 -9.20 0.28 6.51
C ALA A 26 -9.57 1.61 7.15
N ASN A 27 -9.15 1.77 8.41
CA ASN A 27 -9.40 2.97 9.19
C ASN A 27 -8.72 4.19 8.55
N GLU A 28 -7.50 4.03 8.03
CA GLU A 28 -6.78 5.09 7.33
C GLU A 28 -7.48 5.55 6.06
N VAL A 29 -8.05 4.63 5.27
CA VAL A 29 -8.80 4.99 4.05
C VAL A 29 -10.25 5.40 4.32
N GLY A 30 -10.68 5.43 5.59
CA GLY A 30 -12.03 5.81 5.99
C GLY A 30 -13.11 4.79 5.57
N VAL A 31 -12.73 3.55 5.31
CA VAL A 31 -13.64 2.48 4.90
C VAL A 31 -14.01 1.65 6.12
N ASN A 32 -15.31 1.60 6.45
CA ASN A 32 -15.78 0.81 7.58
C ASN A 32 -15.77 -0.69 7.24
N LEU A 33 -14.65 -1.36 7.54
CA LEU A 33 -14.52 -2.80 7.43
C LEU A 33 -15.06 -3.47 8.68
N LYS A 34 -16.15 -4.23 8.54
CA LYS A 34 -16.67 -5.10 9.61
C LYS A 34 -15.85 -6.40 9.69
N GLN A 35 -15.70 -6.97 10.88
CA GLN A 35 -15.23 -8.36 11.04
C GLN A 35 -16.37 -9.31 10.67
N GLY A 36 -16.56 -9.52 9.37
CA GLY A 36 -17.65 -10.35 8.86
C GLY A 36 -17.81 -10.24 7.35
N TYR A 37 -19.03 -10.41 6.89
CA TYR A 37 -19.37 -10.25 5.48
C TYR A 37 -19.41 -8.77 5.09
N ASN A 38 -18.61 -8.40 4.09
CA ASN A 38 -18.52 -7.03 3.56
C ASN A 38 -19.03 -6.97 2.11
N GLY A 39 -20.08 -7.70 1.78
CA GLY A 39 -20.68 -7.70 0.43
C GLY A 39 -21.32 -6.37 0.03
N ASP A 40 -21.63 -5.52 1.00
CA ASP A 40 -22.19 -4.17 0.77
C ASP A 40 -21.11 -3.15 0.39
N LEU A 41 -19.83 -3.54 0.48
CA LEU A 41 -18.70 -2.68 0.23
C LEU A 41 -18.45 -2.57 -1.27
N THR A 42 -18.34 -1.35 -1.78
CA THR A 42 -18.10 -1.16 -3.21
C THR A 42 -16.72 -1.72 -3.60
N SER A 43 -16.59 -2.23 -4.82
CA SER A 43 -15.29 -2.75 -5.33
C SER A 43 -14.17 -1.72 -5.22
N LYS A 44 -14.50 -0.42 -5.36
CA LYS A 44 -13.55 0.68 -5.17
C LYS A 44 -13.05 0.76 -3.73
N GLN A 45 -13.94 0.69 -2.75
CA GLN A 45 -13.56 0.73 -1.32
C GLN A 45 -12.72 -0.49 -0.93
N ALA A 46 -13.07 -1.69 -1.40
CA ALA A 46 -12.29 -2.89 -1.13
C ALA A 46 -10.90 -2.80 -1.77
N GLY A 47 -10.82 -2.28 -3.00
CA GLY A 47 -9.58 -2.01 -3.71
C GLY A 47 -8.69 -0.97 -3.00
N SER A 48 -9.28 0.13 -2.49
CA SER A 48 -8.55 1.16 -1.76
C SER A 48 -7.87 0.61 -0.50
N VAL A 49 -8.54 -0.27 0.25
CA VAL A 49 -7.95 -0.92 1.42
C VAL A 49 -6.76 -1.80 1.02
N GLY A 50 -6.94 -2.63 -0.01
CA GLY A 50 -5.86 -3.49 -0.52
C GLY A 50 -4.66 -2.70 -1.04
N GLY A 51 -4.90 -1.58 -1.71
CA GLY A 51 -3.86 -0.66 -2.16
C GLY A 51 -3.08 -0.04 -0.99
N GLN A 52 -3.80 0.40 0.06
CA GLN A 52 -3.18 0.96 1.26
C GLN A 52 -2.32 -0.08 1.99
N MET A 53 -2.78 -1.33 2.06
CA MET A 53 -1.98 -2.44 2.62
C MET A 53 -0.64 -2.61 1.90
N VAL A 54 -0.62 -2.52 0.57
CA VAL A 54 0.63 -2.62 -0.21
C VAL A 54 1.51 -1.39 0.00
N ASN A 55 0.91 -0.20 0.08
CA ASN A 55 1.63 1.05 0.28
C ASN A 55 2.37 1.09 1.64
N ILE A 56 1.75 0.56 2.70
CA ILE A 56 2.40 0.43 4.01
C ILE A 56 3.50 -0.64 3.99
N MET A 57 3.30 -1.75 3.26
CA MET A 57 4.28 -2.82 3.13
C MET A 57 5.51 -2.43 2.31
N THR A 58 5.35 -1.56 1.31
CA THR A 58 6.43 -1.13 0.40
C THR A 58 6.53 0.39 0.35
N PRO A 59 7.12 1.02 1.38
CA PRO A 59 7.28 2.46 1.41
C PRO A 59 8.34 2.91 0.40
N VAL A 60 7.90 3.39 -0.76
CA VAL A 60 8.73 4.19 -1.66
C VAL A 60 8.70 5.63 -1.17
N ARG A 61 9.84 6.16 -0.73
CA ARG A 61 9.97 7.56 -0.35
C ARG A 61 10.49 8.35 -1.54
N THR A 62 9.69 9.30 -2.02
CA THR A 62 10.11 10.27 -3.03
C THR A 62 10.54 11.57 -2.34
N ALA A 63 11.68 12.12 -2.76
CA ALA A 63 12.15 13.42 -2.33
C ALA A 63 12.45 14.26 -3.57
N SER A 64 11.76 15.39 -3.72
CA SER A 64 11.98 16.34 -4.81
C SER A 64 12.73 17.56 -4.30
N TYR A 65 13.78 17.97 -5.00
CA TYR A 65 14.48 19.22 -4.70
C TYR A 65 14.84 19.97 -5.98
N GLU A 66 14.83 21.28 -5.84
CA GLU A 66 15.16 22.23 -6.89
C GLU A 66 16.65 22.55 -6.83
N ARG A 67 17.34 22.39 -7.95
CA ARG A 67 18.76 22.69 -8.08
C ARG A 67 18.99 23.53 -9.31
N ALA A 68 19.93 24.48 -9.22
CA ALA A 68 20.36 25.26 -10.37
C ALA A 68 20.87 24.32 -11.46
N ASP A 69 20.34 24.48 -12.67
CA ASP A 69 20.69 23.70 -13.83
C ASP A 69 22.16 23.99 -14.20
N ARG A 70 22.98 22.94 -14.23
CA ARG A 70 24.42 23.03 -14.55
C ARG A 70 24.66 23.23 -16.05
N THR A 71 23.68 22.91 -16.88
CA THR A 71 23.75 22.94 -18.34
C THR A 71 23.11 24.18 -18.95
N ALA A 72 22.22 24.87 -18.22
CA ALA A 72 21.58 26.09 -18.68
C ALA A 72 21.60 27.18 -17.59
N LEU A 73 22.41 28.23 -17.81
CA LEU A 73 22.51 29.40 -16.94
C LEU A 73 21.13 30.06 -16.76
N GLY A 74 20.67 30.18 -15.51
CA GLY A 74 19.39 30.80 -15.15
C GLY A 74 18.20 29.82 -15.04
N HIS A 75 18.40 28.53 -15.28
CA HIS A 75 17.36 27.52 -15.15
C HIS A 75 17.45 26.77 -13.81
N VAL A 76 16.30 26.36 -13.30
CA VAL A 76 16.18 25.50 -12.12
C VAL A 76 15.66 24.16 -12.60
N GLN A 77 16.43 23.10 -12.35
CA GLN A 77 16.02 21.73 -12.61
C GLN A 77 15.46 21.14 -11.32
N ARG A 78 14.17 20.79 -11.35
CA ARG A 78 13.58 19.95 -10.32
C ARG A 78 14.07 18.52 -10.55
N ILE A 79 14.72 17.91 -9.57
CA ILE A 79 15.04 16.49 -9.62
C ILE A 79 14.37 15.75 -8.47
N GLU A 80 13.75 14.63 -8.84
CA GLU A 80 13.08 13.71 -7.95
C GLU A 80 13.98 12.49 -7.72
N TYR A 81 14.13 12.13 -6.45
CA TYR A 81 14.82 10.94 -6.00
C TYR A 81 13.79 10.00 -5.40
N ALA A 82 13.67 8.80 -5.97
CA ALA A 82 12.86 7.72 -5.38
C ALA A 82 13.80 6.73 -4.68
N ALA A 83 13.56 6.49 -3.39
CA ALA A 83 14.25 5.47 -2.62
C ALA A 83 13.23 4.44 -2.12
N GLN A 84 13.50 3.17 -2.39
CA GLN A 84 12.74 2.04 -1.84
C GLN A 84 13.57 1.42 -0.72
N LEU A 85 12.97 1.27 0.46
CA LEU A 85 13.58 0.46 1.53
C LEU A 85 13.42 -1.02 1.13
N GLY A 86 14.46 -1.58 0.52
CA GLY A 86 14.54 -3.02 0.22
C GLY A 86 14.75 -3.81 1.51
N ALA A 87 14.00 -4.89 1.68
CA ALA A 87 14.21 -5.91 2.71
C ALA A 87 15.26 -6.93 2.27
#